data_AF-Q5D4T0-F1
#
_entry.id   AF-Q5D4T0-F1
#
_cell.length_a   1.000
_cell.length_b   1.000
_cell.length_c   1.000
_cell.angle_alpha   90.00
_cell.angle_beta   90.00
_cell.angle_gamma   90.00
#
_symmetry.space_group_name_H-M   'P 1'
#
loop_
_entity.id
_entity.type
_entity.pdbx_description
1 polymer ?
#
loop_
_entity_poly.entity_id
_entity_poly.type
_entity_poly.pdbx_seq_one_letter_code
_entity_poly.pdbx_strand_id
1 'polypeptide(L)'
;IGIHVGRSTGVNITGADIRTGDDCVSLGDGSQQVNVESVTCGPGHGISIGSLGKYHDEQPVVGVTVRNCTLTNTPNGIRVKTWPASPGGVATNMHFEDITVKNVSTPILIDQKNYCPSI
;
A
#
# COMPACT_ATOMS: atom_id res chain seq x y z
N ILE A 1 7.09 -3.08 -9.21
CA ILE A 1 6.95 -2.69 -7.78
C ILE A 1 8.30 -2.17 -7.32
N GLY A 2 8.33 -1.14 -6.46
CA GLY A 2 9.55 -0.63 -5.83
C GLY A 2 9.95 -1.48 -4.63
N ILE A 3 9.30 -1.25 -3.49
CA ILE A 3 9.51 -2.03 -2.26
C ILE A 3 8.25 -2.84 -1.96
N HIS A 4 8.43 -4.14 -1.70
CA HIS A 4 7.36 -5.02 -1.20
C HIS A 4 7.72 -5.51 0.20
N VAL A 5 6.82 -5.31 1.16
CA VAL A 5 6.94 -5.83 2.52
C VAL A 5 5.93 -6.96 2.69
N GLY A 6 6.38 -8.08 3.23
CA GLY A 6 5.54 -9.23 3.57
C GLY A 6 6.15 -9.99 4.74
N ARG A 7 5.31 -10.58 5.59
CA ARG A 7 5.66 -11.40 6.76
C ARG A 7 6.84 -10.84 7.56
N SER A 8 6.73 -9.56 7.91
CA SER A 8 7.78 -8.78 8.54
C SER A 8 7.19 -7.87 9.60
N THR A 9 7.97 -7.56 10.64
CA THR A 9 7.55 -6.68 11.74
C THR A 9 8.59 -5.59 11.99
N GLY A 10 8.14 -4.35 12.21
CA GLY A 10 9.03 -3.24 12.59
C GLY A 10 9.84 -2.66 11.43
N VAL A 11 9.28 -2.68 10.21
CA VAL A 11 9.96 -2.19 8.99
C VAL A 11 9.81 -0.67 8.87
N ASN A 12 10.92 0.03 8.66
CA ASN A 12 10.95 1.48 8.38
C ASN A 12 11.45 1.72 6.95
N ILE A 13 10.64 2.38 6.13
CA ILE A 13 10.99 2.81 4.77
C ILE A 13 11.06 4.34 4.78
N THR A 14 12.26 4.91 4.71
CA THR A 14 12.47 6.35 4.90
C THR A 14 13.27 6.97 3.76
N GLY A 15 12.85 8.15 3.27
CA GLY A 15 13.66 8.99 2.38
C GLY A 15 13.90 8.44 0.97
N ALA A 16 13.13 7.44 0.55
CA ALA A 16 13.28 6.81 -0.76
C ALA A 16 12.64 7.64 -1.88
N ASP A 17 13.23 7.60 -3.08
CA ASP A 17 12.65 8.12 -4.32
C ASP A 17 12.41 6.97 -5.30
N ILE A 18 11.13 6.66 -5.57
CA ILE A 18 10.72 5.43 -6.25
C ILE A 18 9.88 5.74 -7.50
N ARG A 19 10.37 5.27 -8.67
CA ARG A 19 9.76 5.50 -10.00
C ARG A 19 9.72 4.23 -10.85
N THR A 20 9.06 3.19 -10.35
CA THR A 20 9.15 1.81 -10.90
C THR A 20 7.97 1.38 -11.79
N GLY A 21 7.03 2.27 -12.11
CA GLY A 21 5.88 1.97 -12.98
C GLY A 21 4.72 1.20 -12.33
N ASP A 22 4.98 0.41 -11.28
CA ASP A 22 3.94 -0.20 -10.42
C ASP A 22 3.92 0.46 -9.01
N ASP A 23 3.40 -0.21 -7.99
CA ASP A 23 3.36 0.26 -6.60
C ASP A 23 4.75 0.68 -6.15
N CYS A 24 4.86 1.90 -5.59
CA CYS A 24 6.10 2.38 -5.01
C CYS A 24 6.46 1.58 -3.76
N VAL A 25 5.46 1.42 -2.89
CA VAL A 25 5.52 0.53 -1.73
C VAL A 25 4.26 -0.32 -1.72
N SER A 26 4.40 -1.63 -1.53
CA SER A 26 3.26 -2.53 -1.29
C SER A 26 3.44 -3.35 -0.01
N LEU A 27 2.36 -3.51 0.76
CA LEU A 27 2.34 -4.27 2.02
C LEU A 27 1.43 -5.49 1.86
N GLY A 28 2.00 -6.68 1.84
CA GLY A 28 1.29 -7.96 1.74
C GLY A 28 1.08 -8.65 3.08
N ASP A 29 0.57 -9.88 3.00
CA ASP A 29 0.38 -10.84 4.10
C ASP A 29 1.43 -10.70 5.22
N GLY A 30 0.98 -10.52 6.47
CA GLY A 30 1.82 -10.52 7.66
C GLY A 30 2.72 -9.29 7.85
N SER A 31 2.43 -8.18 7.18
CA SER A 31 3.15 -6.91 7.38
C SER A 31 2.65 -6.18 8.63
N GLN A 32 3.49 -6.07 9.66
CA GLN A 32 3.11 -5.49 10.94
C GLN A 32 4.05 -4.36 11.37
N GLN A 33 3.53 -3.31 12.01
CA GLN A 33 4.33 -2.18 12.52
C GLN A 33 5.25 -1.62 11.43
N VAL A 34 4.66 -1.18 10.31
CA VAL A 34 5.38 -0.66 9.15
C VAL A 34 5.23 0.85 9.08
N ASN A 35 6.36 1.57 9.03
CA ASN A 35 6.40 3.02 8.85
C ASN A 35 6.96 3.37 7.47
N VAL A 36 6.25 4.20 6.71
CA VAL A 36 6.66 4.74 5.42
C VAL A 36 6.70 6.26 5.54
N GLU A 37 7.89 6.84 5.46
CA GLU A 37 8.09 8.25 5.78
C GLU A 37 9.01 8.97 4.80
N SER A 38 8.67 10.21 4.42
CA SER A 38 9.51 11.03 3.54
C SER A 38 9.81 10.35 2.19
N VAL A 39 8.88 9.51 1.72
CA VAL A 39 9.00 8.82 0.44
C VAL A 39 8.45 9.70 -0.67
N THR A 40 9.23 9.86 -1.74
CA THR A 40 8.77 10.41 -3.01
C THR A 40 8.45 9.26 -3.95
N CYS A 41 7.22 9.24 -4.46
CA CYS A 41 6.70 8.18 -5.29
C CYS A 41 6.16 8.75 -6.59
N GLY A 42 6.60 8.16 -7.70
CA GLY A 42 5.95 8.31 -8.99
C GLY A 42 6.86 8.80 -10.13
N PRO A 43 6.57 8.38 -11.38
CA PRO A 43 5.36 7.64 -11.79
C PRO A 43 5.36 6.16 -11.34
N GLY A 44 4.16 5.61 -11.11
CA GLY A 44 3.91 4.30 -10.49
C GLY A 44 2.45 4.17 -10.03
N HIS A 45 2.10 3.16 -9.24
CA HIS A 45 0.71 2.90 -8.78
C HIS A 45 0.35 3.49 -7.40
N GLY A 46 1.29 4.17 -6.74
CA GLY A 46 1.11 4.74 -5.40
C GLY A 46 1.64 3.83 -4.29
N ILE A 47 1.16 4.04 -3.06
CA ILE A 47 1.45 3.20 -1.90
C ILE A 47 0.24 2.30 -1.65
N SER A 48 0.43 0.98 -1.74
CA SER A 48 -0.65 0.00 -1.68
C SER A 48 -0.57 -0.89 -0.43
N ILE A 49 -1.68 -1.04 0.29
CA ILE A 49 -1.93 -2.13 1.22
C ILE A 49 -2.62 -3.25 0.44
N GLY A 50 -1.94 -4.38 0.33
CA GLY A 50 -2.37 -5.54 -0.43
C GLY A 50 -1.66 -5.73 -1.78
N SER A 51 -2.12 -6.68 -2.59
CA SER A 51 -3.40 -7.38 -2.41
C SER A 51 -3.47 -8.29 -1.20
N LEU A 52 -4.58 -8.23 -0.47
CA LEU A 52 -4.88 -9.13 0.64
C LEU A 52 -6.08 -10.02 0.30
N GLY A 53 -6.22 -11.14 0.99
CA GLY A 53 -7.34 -12.06 0.87
C GLY A 53 -7.26 -12.97 -0.35
N LYS A 54 -6.06 -13.20 -0.91
CA LYS A 54 -5.88 -14.17 -2.01
C LYS A 54 -5.79 -15.59 -1.45
N TYR A 55 -5.04 -15.75 -0.37
CA TYR A 55 -4.75 -17.05 0.22
C TYR A 55 -5.57 -17.26 1.50
N HIS A 56 -5.80 -18.53 1.83
CA HIS A 56 -6.25 -18.89 3.17
C HIS A 56 -5.14 -18.62 4.18
N ASP A 57 -5.53 -18.31 5.42
CA ASP A 57 -4.63 -18.13 6.57
C ASP A 57 -3.59 -17.00 6.43
N GLU A 58 -3.88 -15.98 5.61
CA GLU A 58 -3.09 -14.75 5.57
C GLU A 58 -3.03 -14.12 6.98
N GLN A 59 -1.82 -13.80 7.42
CA GLN A 59 -1.52 -13.11 8.65
C GLN A 59 -1.92 -11.63 8.53
N PRO A 60 -2.28 -10.98 9.66
CA PRO A 60 -2.81 -9.63 9.65
C PRO A 60 -1.81 -8.62 9.09
N VAL A 61 -2.34 -7.60 8.41
CA VAL A 61 -1.63 -6.35 8.16
C VAL A 61 -2.08 -5.34 9.21
N VAL A 62 -1.18 -4.95 10.12
CA VAL A 62 -1.56 -4.14 11.28
C VAL A 62 -0.49 -3.13 11.68
N GLY A 63 -0.91 -1.92 12.07
CA GLY A 63 0.02 -0.88 12.51
C GLY A 63 0.82 -0.35 11.33
N VAL A 64 0.13 0.24 10.36
CA VAL A 64 0.77 0.86 9.19
C VAL A 64 0.68 2.36 9.32
N THR A 65 1.81 3.05 9.26
CA THR A 65 1.87 4.50 9.22
C THR A 65 2.51 4.94 7.92
N VAL A 66 1.84 5.83 7.18
CA VAL A 66 2.41 6.52 6.03
C VAL A 66 2.33 8.00 6.28
N ARG A 67 3.49 8.69 6.33
CA ARG A 67 3.54 10.10 6.67
C ARG A 67 4.55 10.90 5.89
N ASN A 68 4.28 12.18 5.67
CA ASN A 68 5.20 13.11 5.01
C ASN A 68 5.66 12.60 3.62
N CYS A 69 4.76 12.03 2.83
CA CYS A 69 5.07 11.43 1.53
C CYS A 69 4.59 12.33 0.39
N THR A 70 5.27 12.28 -0.76
CA THR A 70 4.83 12.96 -1.99
C THR A 70 4.59 11.95 -3.10
N LEU A 71 3.36 11.92 -3.63
CA LEU A 71 2.97 11.07 -4.73
C LEU A 71 2.70 11.93 -5.96
N THR A 72 3.39 11.67 -7.06
CA THR A 72 3.33 12.50 -8.28
C THR A 72 3.10 11.63 -9.52
N ASN A 73 2.12 12.00 -10.36
CA ASN A 73 1.82 11.28 -11.61
C ASN A 73 1.55 9.78 -11.40
N THR A 74 0.77 9.43 -10.38
CA THR A 74 0.32 8.06 -10.10
C THR A 74 -1.20 7.95 -10.28
N PRO A 75 -1.75 6.79 -10.65
CA PRO A 75 -3.20 6.61 -10.70
C PRO A 75 -3.80 6.62 -9.29
N ASN A 76 -3.07 6.12 -8.28
CA ASN A 76 -3.54 6.14 -6.87
C ASN A 76 -2.53 6.83 -5.96
N GLY A 77 -3.03 7.46 -4.90
CA GLY A 77 -2.22 7.91 -3.78
C GLY A 77 -2.00 6.75 -2.81
N ILE A 78 -2.88 6.65 -1.82
CA ILE A 78 -3.01 5.47 -0.95
C ILE A 78 -4.04 4.52 -1.55
N ARG A 79 -3.72 3.23 -1.59
CA ARG A 79 -4.63 2.19 -2.08
C ARG A 79 -4.71 1.02 -1.13
N VAL A 80 -5.88 0.65 -0.63
CA VAL A 80 -6.12 -0.63 0.05
C VAL A 80 -6.88 -1.52 -0.92
N LYS A 81 -6.34 -2.70 -1.23
CA LYS A 81 -6.92 -3.60 -2.23
C LYS A 81 -7.02 -5.03 -1.71
N THR A 82 -8.23 -5.59 -1.70
CA THR A 82 -8.49 -6.97 -1.27
C THR A 82 -9.22 -7.73 -2.37
N TRP A 83 -8.92 -9.02 -2.52
CA TRP A 83 -9.63 -9.87 -3.48
C TRP A 83 -11.13 -9.94 -3.15
N PRO A 84 -12.01 -9.96 -4.17
CA PRO A 84 -13.43 -10.19 -3.96
C PRO A 84 -13.65 -11.60 -3.44
N ALA A 85 -14.67 -11.78 -2.59
CA ALA A 85 -14.97 -13.06 -1.94
C ALA A 85 -13.75 -13.66 -1.21
N SER A 86 -12.89 -12.80 -0.65
CA SER A 86 -11.69 -13.23 0.07
C SER A 86 -12.02 -14.14 1.26
N PRO A 87 -11.14 -15.09 1.60
CA PRO A 87 -11.11 -15.65 2.95
C PRO A 87 -11.08 -14.53 4.00
N GLY A 88 -11.57 -14.82 5.21
CA GLY A 88 -11.51 -13.86 6.32
C GLY A 88 -10.07 -13.44 6.61
N GLY A 89 -9.85 -12.13 6.79
CA GLY A 89 -8.53 -11.56 7.08
C GLY A 89 -8.64 -10.21 7.79
N VAL A 90 -7.53 -9.70 8.31
CA VAL A 90 -7.49 -8.46 9.09
C VAL A 90 -6.49 -7.49 8.50
N ALA A 91 -6.99 -6.28 8.21
CA ALA A 91 -6.17 -5.13 7.86
C ALA A 91 -6.65 -3.95 8.74
N THR A 92 -5.88 -3.55 9.76
CA THR A 92 -6.35 -2.61 10.79
C THR A 92 -5.24 -1.72 11.33
N ASN A 93 -5.61 -0.68 12.10
CA ASN A 93 -4.69 0.30 12.68
C ASN A 93 -3.75 0.90 11.62
N MET A 94 -4.34 1.61 10.65
CA MET A 94 -3.60 2.30 9.60
C MET A 94 -3.77 3.81 9.77
N HIS A 95 -2.67 4.53 9.67
CA HIS A 95 -2.61 5.99 9.81
C HIS A 95 -1.93 6.59 8.58
N PHE A 96 -2.60 7.55 7.94
CA PHE A 96 -2.11 8.24 6.74
C PHE A 96 -2.18 9.75 6.99
N GLU A 97 -1.04 10.43 7.02
CA GLU A 97 -0.95 11.85 7.35
C GLU A 97 0.08 12.59 6.47
N ASP A 98 -0.10 13.90 6.28
CA ASP A 98 0.85 14.75 5.55
C ASP A 98 1.29 14.19 4.18
N ILE A 99 0.32 13.68 3.41
CA ILE A 99 0.56 13.11 2.09
C ILE A 99 0.23 14.15 1.02
N THR A 100 1.25 14.60 0.30
CA THR A 100 1.08 15.51 -0.85
C THR A 100 0.82 14.69 -2.11
N VAL A 101 -0.33 14.92 -2.75
CA VAL A 101 -0.68 14.29 -4.04
C VAL A 101 -0.62 15.33 -5.18
N LYS A 102 0.13 15.03 -6.24
CA LYS A 102 0.31 15.91 -7.41
C LYS A 102 -0.03 15.15 -8.69
N ASN A 103 -1.06 15.59 -9.40
CA ASN A 103 -1.53 14.92 -10.61
C ASN A 103 -1.80 13.42 -10.37
N VAL A 104 -2.52 13.12 -9.29
CA VAL A 104 -2.91 11.76 -8.91
C VAL A 104 -4.40 11.58 -9.19
N SER A 105 -4.77 10.53 -9.93
CA SER A 105 -6.16 10.34 -10.37
C SER A 105 -7.10 9.99 -9.21
N THR A 106 -6.67 9.13 -8.30
CA THR A 106 -7.46 8.67 -7.14
C THR A 106 -6.60 8.76 -5.87
N PRO A 107 -6.64 9.89 -5.13
CA PRO A 107 -5.79 10.09 -3.96
C PRO A 107 -5.91 9.00 -2.90
N ILE A 108 -7.12 8.48 -2.65
CA ILE A 108 -7.37 7.36 -1.75
C ILE A 108 -8.34 6.40 -2.44
N LEU A 109 -7.97 5.12 -2.53
CA LEU A 109 -8.82 4.05 -3.04
C LEU A 109 -8.88 2.90 -2.03
N ILE A 110 -10.08 2.48 -1.65
CA ILE A 110 -10.30 1.23 -0.91
C ILE A 110 -11.17 0.35 -1.79
N ASP A 111 -10.59 -0.71 -2.35
CA ASP A 111 -11.27 -1.61 -3.26
C ASP A 111 -11.29 -3.03 -2.70
N GLN A 112 -12.48 -3.48 -2.32
CA GLN A 112 -12.74 -4.85 -1.85
C GLN A 112 -13.64 -5.64 -2.81
N LYS A 113 -14.07 -5.03 -3.92
CA LYS A 113 -15.09 -5.61 -4.81
C LYS A 113 -14.55 -5.88 -6.21
N ASN A 114 -13.76 -4.96 -6.75
CA ASN A 114 -13.36 -4.97 -8.16
C ASN A 114 -11.88 -5.32 -8.34
N TYR A 115 -11.14 -5.55 -7.25
CA TYR A 115 -9.72 -5.86 -7.33
C TYR A 115 -9.49 -7.29 -7.86
N CYS A 116 -9.18 -7.40 -9.14
CA CYS A 116 -8.66 -8.60 -9.80
C CYS A 116 -7.59 -8.15 -10.81
N PRO A 117 -6.29 -8.39 -10.56
CA PRO A 117 -5.22 -7.87 -11.41
C PRO A 117 -5.22 -8.43 -12.85
N SER A 118 -5.90 -9.54 -13.09
CA SER A 118 -6.32 -10.03 -14.41
C SER A 118 -7.04 -11.36 -14.24
N ILE A 119 -8.31 -11.39 -14.59
CA ILE A 119 -8.89 -12.53 -15.32
C ILE A 119 -8.85 -12.12 -16.79
#